data_AF-A0A6S6G2W1-F1
#
_entry.id   AF-A0A6S6G2W1-F1
#
_cell.length_a   1.000
_cell.length_b   1.000
_cell.length_c   1.000
_cell.angle_alpha   90.00
_cell.angle_beta   90.00
_cell.angle_gamma   90.00
#
_symmetry.space_group_name_H-M   'P 1'
#
loop_
_entity.id
_entity.type
_entity.pdbx_description
1 polymer ?
#
loop_
_entity_poly.entity_id
_entity_poly.type
_entity_poly.pdbx_seq_one_letter_code
_entity_poly.pdbx_strand_id
1 'polypeptide(L)'
;MSFKKPFRAAPVKLGDHYRRKQRDADQKAAVKLLGLATVLGAIVGMASLALNEDGRVKIGAAVRLVAEQAGVIRARDPQPGDFWRGCDDARAAGTPPIYSNELGYREKMDGDGEGVACEPYR
;
A
#
# COMPACT_ATOMS: atom_id res chain seq x y z
N MET A 1 -69.98 -13.73 27.53
CA MET A 1 -69.24 -13.89 26.25
C MET A 1 -68.06 -12.92 26.26
N SER A 2 -66.84 -13.39 26.47
CA SER A 2 -65.63 -12.56 26.61
C SER A 2 -64.98 -12.34 25.25
N PHE A 3 -65.04 -11.10 24.75
CA PHE A 3 -64.55 -10.73 23.43
C PHE A 3 -63.05 -10.44 23.48
N LYS A 4 -62.21 -11.48 23.50
CA LYS A 4 -60.74 -11.34 23.37
C LYS A 4 -60.39 -11.02 21.91
N LYS A 5 -60.29 -9.73 21.55
CA LYS A 5 -59.64 -9.32 20.29
C LYS A 5 -58.12 -9.47 20.45
N PRO A 6 -57.40 -10.15 19.54
CA PRO A 6 -55.95 -10.06 19.51
C PRO A 6 -55.59 -8.67 18.97
N PHE A 7 -55.14 -7.77 19.85
CA PHE A 7 -54.51 -6.53 19.43
C PHE A 7 -53.22 -6.90 18.68
N ARG A 8 -53.27 -6.93 17.35
CA ARG A 8 -52.07 -6.92 16.52
C ARG A 8 -51.62 -5.47 16.45
N ALA A 9 -50.55 -5.13 17.15
CA ALA A 9 -49.92 -3.83 17.01
C ALA A 9 -49.50 -3.65 15.54
N ALA A 10 -49.99 -2.60 14.89
CA ALA A 10 -49.48 -2.22 13.58
C ALA A 10 -48.03 -1.72 13.79
N PRO A 11 -47.04 -2.27 13.07
CA PRO A 11 -45.67 -1.82 13.23
C PRO A 11 -45.58 -0.34 12.82
N VAL A 12 -45.00 0.47 13.70
CA VAL A 12 -44.77 1.89 13.43
C VAL A 12 -43.84 2.00 12.22
N LYS A 13 -44.35 2.54 11.10
CA LYS A 13 -43.53 2.82 9.93
C LYS A 13 -42.74 4.09 10.19
N LEU A 14 -41.41 3.96 10.25
CA LEU A 14 -40.51 5.12 10.30
C LEU A 14 -40.74 6.00 9.06
N GLY A 15 -40.93 7.31 9.30
CA GLY A 15 -41.02 8.31 8.24
C GLY A 15 -39.73 8.40 7.44
N ASP A 16 -39.81 8.93 6.21
CA ASP A 16 -38.69 8.89 5.26
C ASP A 16 -37.42 9.58 5.78
N HIS A 17 -37.55 10.66 6.56
CA HIS A 17 -36.41 11.30 7.22
C HIS A 17 -35.68 10.37 8.19
N TYR A 18 -36.41 9.70 9.09
CA TYR A 18 -35.82 8.76 10.05
C TYR A 18 -35.27 7.52 9.34
N ARG A 19 -35.92 7.05 8.27
CA ARG A 19 -35.41 5.95 7.44
C ARG A 19 -34.08 6.31 6.77
N ARG A 20 -33.93 7.53 6.25
CA ARG A 20 -32.65 8.02 5.68
C ARG A 20 -31.56 8.08 6.76
N LYS A 21 -31.86 8.67 7.92
CA LYS A 21 -30.91 8.73 9.04
C LYS A 21 -30.45 7.35 9.50
N GLN A 22 -31.37 6.38 9.53
CA GLN A 22 -31.04 5.00 9.87
C GLN A 22 -30.16 4.35 8.80
N ARG A 23 -30.48 4.53 7.51
CA ARG A 23 -29.64 4.05 6.40
C ARG A 23 -28.22 4.62 6.45
N ASP A 24 -28.06 5.90 6.76
CA ASP A 24 -26.72 6.52 6.86
C ASP A 24 -25.92 5.95 8.03
N ALA A 25 -26.59 5.67 9.16
CA ALA A 25 -25.96 5.02 10.31
C ALA A 25 -25.55 3.58 9.97
N ASP A 26 -26.42 2.81 9.32
CA ASP A 26 -26.15 1.44 8.88
C ASP A 26 -25.02 1.40 7.86
N GLN A 27 -24.99 2.33 6.90
CA GLN A 27 -23.91 2.46 5.92
C GLN A 27 -22.57 2.76 6.61
N LYS A 28 -22.54 3.69 7.57
CA LYS A 28 -21.33 4.00 8.34
C LYS A 28 -20.86 2.79 9.14
N ALA A 29 -21.78 2.04 9.76
CA ALA A 29 -21.45 0.82 10.47
C ALA A 29 -20.89 -0.26 9.53
N ALA A 30 -21.51 -0.45 8.36
CA ALA A 30 -21.04 -1.38 7.35
C ALA A 30 -19.63 -1.03 6.83
N VAL A 31 -19.37 0.25 6.53
CA VAL A 31 -18.04 0.70 6.11
C VAL A 31 -16.99 0.44 7.18
N LYS A 32 -17.30 0.69 8.46
CA LYS A 32 -16.40 0.37 9.57
C LYS A 32 -16.12 -1.12 9.67
N LEU A 33 -17.15 -1.96 9.58
CA LEU A 33 -17.00 -3.42 9.65
C LEU A 33 -16.20 -3.97 8.46
N LEU A 34 -16.47 -3.50 7.24
CA LEU A 34 -15.71 -3.87 6.06
C LEU A 34 -14.26 -3.40 6.17
N GLY A 35 -14.02 -2.18 6.63
CA GLY A 35 -12.68 -1.66 6.90
C GLY A 35 -11.91 -2.55 7.87
N LEU A 36 -12.50 -2.89 9.02
CA LEU A 36 -11.88 -3.81 9.99
C LEU A 36 -11.63 -5.20 9.39
N ALA A 37 -12.57 -5.75 8.62
CA ALA A 37 -12.42 -7.04 7.96
C ALA A 37 -11.28 -7.05 6.94
N THR A 38 -11.11 -5.97 6.15
CA THR A 38 -9.99 -5.87 5.19
C THR A 38 -8.64 -5.84 5.90
N VAL A 39 -8.51 -5.10 7.01
CA VAL A 39 -7.28 -5.05 7.80
C VAL A 39 -6.95 -6.42 8.37
N LEU A 40 -7.93 -7.09 9.00
CA LEU A 40 -7.73 -8.44 9.53
C LEU A 40 -7.39 -9.44 8.42
N GLY A 41 -8.08 -9.38 7.28
CA GLY A 41 -7.81 -10.22 6.11
C GLY A 41 -6.40 -10.02 5.55
N ALA A 42 -5.92 -8.77 5.48
CA ALA A 42 -4.56 -8.45 5.04
C ALA A 42 -3.51 -8.99 6.01
N ILE A 43 -3.72 -8.84 7.33
CA ILE A 43 -2.80 -9.36 8.36
C ILE A 43 -2.71 -10.89 8.28
N VAL A 44 -3.87 -11.57 8.24
CA VAL A 44 -3.92 -13.04 8.15
C VAL A 44 -3.31 -13.52 6.83
N GLY A 45 -3.66 -12.90 5.70
CA GLY A 45 -3.12 -13.24 4.39
C GLY A 45 -1.60 -13.10 4.31
N MET A 46 -1.04 -12.00 4.82
CA MET A 46 0.42 -11.83 4.92
C MET A 46 1.06 -12.85 5.86
N ALA A 47 0.45 -13.13 7.02
CA ALA A 47 0.96 -14.12 7.96
C ALA A 47 0.99 -15.54 7.37
N SER A 48 -0.04 -15.96 6.63
CA SER A 48 -0.08 -17.27 5.98
C SER A 48 1.05 -17.46 4.97
N LEU A 49 1.36 -16.43 4.18
CA LEU A 49 2.47 -16.48 3.24
C LEU A 49 3.85 -16.47 3.95
N ALA A 50 3.94 -15.82 5.12
CA ALA A 50 5.15 -15.82 5.94
C ALA A 50 5.41 -17.15 6.67
N LEU A 51 4.44 -18.05 6.76
CA LEU A 51 4.63 -19.38 7.37
C LEU A 51 5.12 -20.44 6.37
N ASN A 52 4.96 -20.21 5.07
CA ASN A 52 5.41 -21.11 4.01
C ASN A 52 6.77 -20.68 3.46
N GLU A 53 7.72 -21.61 3.29
CA GLU A 53 9.05 -21.32 2.72
C GLU A 53 8.95 -20.74 1.30
N ASP A 54 8.13 -21.35 0.44
CA ASP A 54 7.83 -20.85 -0.91
C ASP A 54 7.09 -19.51 -0.90
N GLY A 55 6.28 -19.28 0.14
CA GLY A 55 5.50 -18.05 0.31
C GLY A 55 6.41 -16.85 0.58
N ARG A 56 7.44 -17.02 1.43
CA ARG A 56 8.43 -15.97 1.73
C ARG A 56 9.21 -15.53 0.49
N VAL A 57 9.64 -16.48 -0.34
CA VAL A 57 10.38 -16.18 -1.58
C VAL A 57 9.51 -15.41 -2.56
N LYS A 58 8.25 -15.82 -2.74
CA LYS A 58 7.30 -15.14 -3.65
C LYS A 58 6.93 -13.74 -3.16
N ILE A 59 6.71 -13.55 -1.86
CA ILE A 59 6.50 -12.22 -1.31
C ILE A 59 7.75 -11.36 -1.48
N GLY A 60 8.94 -11.89 -1.20
CA GLY A 60 10.19 -11.14 -1.37
C GLY A 60 10.35 -10.60 -2.78
N ALA A 61 10.05 -11.42 -3.80
CA ALA A 61 10.05 -10.98 -5.20
C ALA A 61 8.97 -9.93 -5.49
N ALA A 62 7.74 -10.14 -5.02
CA ALA A 62 6.64 -9.19 -5.23
C ALA A 62 6.89 -7.84 -4.54
N VAL A 63 7.40 -7.85 -3.30
CA VAL A 63 7.77 -6.65 -2.54
C VAL A 63 8.90 -5.92 -3.24
N ARG A 64 9.92 -6.64 -3.74
CA ARG A 64 11.01 -6.02 -4.49
C ARG A 64 10.49 -5.28 -5.72
N LEU A 65 9.62 -5.90 -6.52
CA LEU A 65 9.02 -5.26 -7.69
C LEU A 65 8.22 -4.00 -7.35
N VAL A 66 7.43 -4.04 -6.26
CA VAL A 66 6.65 -2.88 -5.82
C VAL A 66 7.57 -1.79 -5.26
N ALA A 67 8.60 -2.16 -4.49
CA ALA A 67 9.55 -1.23 -3.93
C ALA A 67 10.43 -0.56 -5.01
N GLU A 68 10.81 -1.29 -6.06
CA GLU A 68 11.50 -0.73 -7.23
C GLU A 68 10.58 0.26 -7.99
N GLN A 69 9.33 -0.11 -8.26
CA GLN A 69 8.35 0.78 -8.91
C GLN A 69 8.03 2.03 -8.09
N ALA A 70 8.02 1.90 -6.76
CA ALA A 70 7.81 3.00 -5.85
C ALA A 70 9.09 3.84 -5.61
N GLY A 71 10.23 3.47 -6.21
CA GLY A 71 11.50 4.17 -6.00
C GLY A 71 12.05 4.07 -4.57
N VAL A 72 11.58 3.08 -3.80
CA VAL A 72 11.99 2.84 -2.41
C VAL A 72 13.32 2.09 -2.36
N ILE A 73 13.58 1.23 -3.35
CA ILE A 73 14.83 0.50 -3.51
C ILE A 73 15.32 0.60 -4.96
N ARG A 74 16.64 0.47 -5.14
CA ARG A 74 17.27 0.35 -6.44
C ARG A 74 17.12 -1.07 -7.01
N ALA A 75 17.01 -1.19 -8.33
CA ALA A 75 16.89 -2.48 -9.00
C ALA A 75 18.18 -3.30 -8.92
N ARG A 76 19.34 -2.63 -8.95
CA ARG A 76 20.65 -3.27 -8.75
C ARG A 76 21.62 -2.38 -7.97
N ASP A 77 22.56 -3.01 -7.28
CA ASP A 77 23.73 -2.34 -6.69
C ASP A 77 24.69 -1.81 -7.78
N PRO A 78 25.40 -0.69 -7.51
CA PRO A 78 26.61 -0.33 -8.23
C PRO A 78 27.67 -1.42 -8.10
N GLN A 79 28.28 -1.81 -9.22
CA GLN A 79 29.34 -2.80 -9.28
C GLN A 79 30.69 -2.15 -9.66
N PRO A 80 31.82 -2.79 -9.29
CA PRO A 80 33.13 -2.34 -9.75
C PRO A 80 33.21 -2.27 -11.28
N GLY A 81 33.60 -1.10 -11.80
CA GLY A 81 33.68 -0.84 -13.24
C GLY A 81 32.42 -0.23 -13.84
N ASP A 82 31.35 -0.05 -13.08
CA ASP A 82 30.20 0.72 -13.55
C ASP A 82 30.59 2.18 -13.82
N PHE A 83 30.23 2.66 -15.01
CA PHE A 83 30.43 4.04 -15.43
C PHE A 83 29.19 4.53 -16.17
N TRP A 84 28.58 5.58 -15.65
CA TRP A 84 27.44 6.25 -16.28
C TRP A 84 27.87 7.62 -16.83
N ARG A 85 27.38 7.97 -18.03
CA ARG A 85 27.68 9.30 -18.60
C ARG A 85 26.95 10.39 -17.81
N GLY A 86 25.74 10.09 -17.34
CA GLY A 86 24.90 10.90 -16.47
C GLY A 86 23.75 10.10 -15.84
N CYS A 87 22.81 10.80 -15.19
CA CYS A 87 21.73 10.16 -14.44
C CYS A 87 20.72 9.38 -15.28
N ASP A 88 20.55 9.71 -16.56
CA ASP A 88 19.67 8.95 -17.45
C ASP A 88 20.21 7.54 -17.70
N ASP A 89 21.52 7.40 -17.94
CA ASP A 89 22.18 6.10 -18.07
C ASP A 89 22.08 5.29 -16.76
N ALA A 90 22.27 5.96 -15.62
CA ALA A 90 22.16 5.33 -14.31
C ALA A 90 20.73 4.82 -14.07
N ARG A 91 19.71 5.65 -14.34
CA ARG A 91 18.29 5.27 -14.23
C ARG A 91 17.93 4.13 -15.18
N ALA A 92 18.43 4.14 -16.41
CA ALA A 92 18.25 3.03 -17.36
C ALA A 92 18.89 1.73 -16.85
N ALA A 93 20.00 1.83 -16.11
CA ALA A 93 20.64 0.70 -15.45
C ALA A 93 19.96 0.27 -14.14
N GLY A 94 18.97 1.02 -13.63
CA GLY A 94 18.23 0.71 -12.42
C GLY A 94 19.04 0.84 -11.12
N THR A 95 20.11 1.64 -11.14
CA THR A 95 21.03 1.82 -9.99
C THR A 95 20.69 2.98 -9.04
N PRO A 96 20.02 4.07 -9.47
CA PRO A 96 19.72 5.19 -8.60
C PRO A 96 18.79 4.87 -7.42
N PRO A 97 18.88 5.61 -6.30
CA PRO A 97 19.85 6.69 -6.03
C PRO A 97 21.28 6.16 -5.81
N ILE A 98 22.30 6.96 -6.16
CA ILE A 98 23.73 6.61 -5.99
C ILE A 98 24.33 7.48 -4.91
N TYR A 99 24.83 6.87 -3.84
CA TYR A 99 25.39 7.60 -2.71
C TYR A 99 26.88 7.92 -2.89
N SER A 100 27.36 8.98 -2.25
CA SER A 100 28.77 9.44 -2.33
C SER A 100 29.82 8.40 -1.91
N ASN A 101 29.42 7.44 -1.08
CA ASN A 101 30.25 6.30 -0.65
C ASN A 101 30.15 5.07 -1.59
N GLU A 102 29.34 5.14 -2.64
CA GLU A 102 29.14 4.03 -3.58
C GLU A 102 29.99 4.17 -4.84
N LEU A 103 30.22 3.01 -5.48
CA LEU A 103 30.93 2.94 -6.75
C LEU A 103 30.13 3.66 -7.85
N GLY A 104 30.86 4.35 -8.72
CA GLY A 104 30.27 5.09 -9.85
C GLY A 104 29.54 6.40 -9.46
N TYR A 105 29.56 6.79 -8.18
CA TYR A 105 29.22 8.15 -7.78
C TYR A 105 30.16 9.18 -8.40
N ARG A 106 29.61 10.33 -8.80
CA ARG A 106 30.36 11.45 -9.34
C ARG A 106 29.70 12.76 -8.93
N GLU A 107 30.49 13.69 -8.42
CA GLU A 107 30.02 15.01 -8.00
C GLU A 107 29.29 15.76 -9.12
N LYS A 108 29.72 15.61 -10.38
CA LYS A 108 29.02 16.20 -11.54
C LYS A 108 27.60 15.65 -11.80
N MET A 109 27.22 14.53 -11.18
CA MET A 109 25.89 13.92 -11.25
C MET A 109 25.02 14.28 -10.03
N ASP A 110 25.64 14.81 -8.99
CA ASP A 110 25.03 15.33 -7.78
C ASP A 110 24.87 16.85 -7.95
N GLY A 111 23.70 17.26 -8.44
CA GLY A 111 23.47 18.64 -8.89
C GLY A 111 23.46 19.66 -7.75
N ASP A 112 23.07 19.24 -6.55
CA ASP A 112 22.99 20.02 -5.32
C ASP A 112 24.11 19.72 -4.33
N GLY A 113 24.85 18.63 -4.50
CA GLY A 113 26.09 18.36 -3.77
C GLY A 113 25.84 17.83 -2.36
N GLU A 114 24.67 17.24 -2.11
CA GLU A 114 24.29 16.69 -0.80
C GLU A 114 24.78 15.24 -0.59
N GLY A 115 25.49 14.69 -1.57
CA GLY A 115 26.09 13.37 -1.54
C GLY A 115 25.18 12.27 -2.07
N VAL A 116 24.10 12.62 -2.77
CA VAL A 116 23.16 11.67 -3.38
C VAL A 116 22.96 12.04 -4.85
N ALA A 117 23.59 11.29 -5.74
CA ALA A 117 23.41 11.48 -7.17
C ALA A 117 22.14 10.78 -7.68
N CYS A 118 21.47 11.42 -8.65
CA CYS A 118 20.36 10.85 -9.41
C CYS A 118 19.14 10.45 -8.56
N GLU A 119 18.79 11.27 -7.57
CA GLU A 119 17.61 11.07 -6.73
C GLU A 119 16.31 10.78 -7.53
N PRO A 120 15.33 10.10 -6.91
CA PRO A 120 14.00 9.94 -7.50
C PRO A 120 13.36 11.31 -7.76
N TYR A 121 12.59 11.41 -8.84
CA TYR A 121 11.79 12.61 -9.11
C TYR A 121 10.81 12.86 -7.95
N ARG A 122 10.90 14.04 -7.33
CA ARG A 122 9.92 14.55 -6.36
C ARG A 122 9.10 15.69 -6.96
#